data_AF-A0A441Z928-F1
#
_entry.id   AF-A0A441Z928-F1
#
_cell.length_a   1.000
_cell.length_b   1.000
_cell.length_c   1.000
_cell.angle_alpha   90.00
_cell.angle_beta   90.00
_cell.angle_gamma   90.00
#
_symmetry.space_group_name_H-M   'P 1'
#
loop_
_entity.id
_entity.type
_entity.pdbx_description
1 polymer ?
#
loop_
_entity_poly.entity_id
_entity_poly.type
_entity_poly.pdbx_seq_one_letter_code
_entity_poly.pdbx_strand_id
1 'polypeptide(L)'
;DGLFASPAPEKPGFAIEAQEPTEGGAAAPAAAEKPIADLLAGASADAGAAIFKKCQACHSGEKGGPNKVGPDLWDIVDRPVAEHEGFAYSSGMKDFSKGGEEHWTYENLNHFITSPKKFVKGTAMG
;
A
#
# COMPACT_ATOMS: atom_id res chain seq x y z
N ASP A 1 40.12 20.41 23.99
CA ASP A 1 38.72 20.12 23.62
C ASP A 1 38.16 21.20 22.71
N GLY A 2 37.63 20.78 21.56
CA GLY A 2 37.35 21.64 20.41
C GLY A 2 36.09 22.51 20.56
N LEU A 3 36.27 23.81 20.28
CA LEU A 3 35.20 24.78 20.09
C LEU A 3 34.48 24.53 18.76
N PHE A 4 33.27 23.98 18.80
CA PHE A 4 32.37 23.98 17.65
C PHE A 4 31.51 25.24 17.67
N ALA A 5 31.94 26.25 16.91
CA ALA A 5 31.06 27.33 16.46
C ALA A 5 30.42 26.90 15.13
N SER A 6 29.09 26.82 15.07
CA SER A 6 28.35 26.62 13.83
C SER A 6 27.94 27.98 13.27
N PRO A 7 28.49 28.47 12.15
CA PRO A 7 27.96 29.65 11.51
C PRO A 7 26.61 29.33 10.85
N ALA A 8 25.62 30.20 11.07
CA ALA A 8 24.33 30.10 10.41
C ALA A 8 24.49 30.36 8.90
N PRO A 9 23.87 29.55 8.02
CA PRO A 9 23.99 29.73 6.58
C PRO A 9 23.35 31.03 6.10
N GLU A 10 24.10 31.79 5.31
CA GLU A 10 23.81 33.15 4.83
C GLU A 10 22.84 33.22 3.63
N LYS A 11 22.16 32.13 3.29
CA LYS A 11 21.14 32.12 2.22
C LYS A 11 19.89 31.36 2.68
N PRO A 12 18.76 32.04 2.94
CA PRO A 12 17.49 31.38 3.14
C PRO A 12 17.09 30.70 1.82
N GLY A 13 17.11 29.37 1.82
CA GLY A 13 16.67 28.54 0.70
C GLY A 13 15.17 28.70 0.52
N PHE A 14 14.82 29.61 -0.38
CA PHE A 14 13.56 29.85 -1.10
C PHE A 14 12.24 29.30 -0.50
N ALA A 15 11.33 30.24 -0.27
CA ALA A 15 10.01 30.11 0.31
C ALA A 15 9.13 29.07 -0.40
N ILE A 16 8.65 28.10 0.38
CA ILE A 16 7.37 27.44 0.11
C ILE A 16 6.26 28.40 0.53
N GLU A 17 5.62 29.06 -0.44
CA GLU A 17 4.29 29.63 -0.24
C GLU A 17 3.31 28.48 0.04
N ALA A 18 3.10 28.20 1.33
CA ALA A 18 1.98 27.41 1.79
C ALA A 18 0.73 28.29 1.75
N GLN A 19 -0.03 28.18 0.66
CA GLN A 19 -1.46 28.48 0.74
C GLN A 19 -2.10 27.28 1.45
N GLU A 20 -2.56 27.50 2.68
CA GLU A 20 -3.44 26.56 3.38
C GLU A 20 -4.76 26.44 2.61
N PRO A 21 -5.22 25.22 2.25
CA PRO A 21 -6.62 24.99 1.97
C PRO A 21 -7.27 24.47 3.25
N THR A 22 -8.23 25.26 3.68
CA THR A 22 -9.21 24.98 4.72
C THR A 22 -9.91 23.64 4.51
N GLU A 23 -10.21 22.98 5.63
CA GLU A 23 -11.28 21.99 5.87
C GLU A 23 -12.23 21.67 4.71
N GLY A 24 -12.32 20.38 4.35
CA GLY A 24 -13.38 19.86 3.49
C GLY A 24 -12.89 18.71 2.60
N GLY A 25 -13.39 17.50 2.85
CA GLY A 25 -12.91 16.26 2.25
C GLY A 25 -12.83 16.27 0.72
N ALA A 26 -11.65 15.91 0.22
CA ALA A 26 -11.44 15.06 -0.93
C ALA A 26 -9.99 14.58 -0.81
N ALA A 27 -9.79 13.26 -0.82
CA ALA A 27 -8.44 12.70 -0.94
C ALA A 27 -7.79 13.30 -2.19
N ALA A 28 -6.67 14.00 -2.01
CA ALA A 28 -5.86 14.47 -3.11
C ALA A 28 -5.42 13.25 -3.93
N PRO A 29 -5.59 13.25 -5.27
CA PRO A 29 -5.26 12.10 -6.08
C PRO A 29 -3.75 11.86 -5.98
N ALA A 30 -3.38 10.59 -5.78
CA ALA A 30 -2.02 10.12 -6.01
C ALA A 30 -1.57 10.60 -7.40
N ALA A 31 -0.28 10.93 -7.52
CA ALA A 31 0.36 11.31 -8.78
C ALA A 31 -0.20 10.49 -9.94
N ALA A 32 -0.54 11.12 -11.07
CA ALA A 32 -1.23 10.49 -12.19
C ALA A 32 -0.54 9.18 -12.63
N GLU A 33 -0.92 8.08 -12.01
CA GLU A 33 -0.55 6.73 -12.37
C GLU A 33 -1.35 6.41 -13.62
N LYS A 34 -0.66 5.89 -14.66
CA LYS A 34 -1.37 5.34 -15.81
C LYS A 34 -2.43 4.34 -15.30
N PRO A 35 -3.63 4.29 -15.90
CA PRO A 35 -4.63 3.30 -15.54
C PRO A 35 -3.99 1.91 -15.43
N ILE A 36 -4.30 1.16 -14.37
CA ILE A 36 -3.71 -0.17 -14.15
C ILE A 36 -3.97 -1.09 -15.35
N ALA A 37 -5.08 -0.89 -16.06
CA ALA A 37 -5.39 -1.56 -17.33
C ALA A 37 -4.28 -1.41 -18.38
N ASP A 38 -3.69 -0.21 -18.54
CA ASP A 38 -2.61 0.05 -19.51
C ASP A 38 -1.31 -0.64 -19.07
N LEU A 39 -1.07 -0.73 -17.76
CA LEU A 39 0.10 -1.41 -17.20
C LEU A 39 -0.03 -2.93 -17.34
N LEU A 40 -1.24 -3.47 -17.13
CA LEU A 40 -1.54 -4.90 -17.25
C LEU A 40 -1.38 -5.41 -18.68
N ALA A 41 -1.63 -4.58 -19.70
CA ALA A 41 -1.45 -4.97 -21.10
C ALA A 41 -0.02 -5.42 -21.44
N GLY A 42 0.99 -4.90 -20.72
CA GLY A 42 2.39 -5.29 -20.86
C GLY A 42 2.91 -6.19 -19.73
N ALA A 43 2.05 -6.63 -18.82
CA ALA A 43 2.47 -7.40 -17.65
C ALA A 43 2.85 -8.84 -18.01
N SER A 44 3.80 -9.40 -17.25
CA SER A 44 4.25 -10.79 -17.38
C SER A 44 4.02 -11.55 -16.08
N ALA A 45 3.33 -12.67 -16.16
CA ALA A 45 3.13 -13.55 -15.01
C ALA A 45 4.46 -14.12 -14.49
N ASP A 46 5.39 -14.44 -15.38
CA ASP A 46 6.72 -14.94 -14.99
C ASP A 46 7.53 -13.88 -14.23
N ALA A 47 7.49 -12.62 -14.69
CA ALA A 47 8.09 -11.51 -13.96
C ALA A 47 7.39 -11.30 -12.61
N GLY A 48 6.05 -11.41 -12.57
CA GLY A 48 5.26 -11.37 -11.34
C GLY A 48 5.65 -12.46 -10.35
N ALA A 49 5.86 -13.70 -10.81
CA ALA A 49 6.30 -14.82 -10.00
C ALA A 49 7.70 -14.57 -9.39
N ALA A 50 8.61 -13.94 -10.13
CA ALA A 50 9.91 -13.54 -9.59
C ALA A 50 9.79 -12.47 -8.49
N ILE A 51 8.88 -11.50 -8.66
CA ILE A 51 8.61 -10.46 -7.66
C ILE A 51 7.92 -11.04 -6.42
N PHE A 52 7.01 -12.00 -6.60
CA PHE A 52 6.25 -12.63 -5.51
C PHE A 52 7.14 -13.29 -4.45
N LYS A 53 8.39 -13.63 -4.79
CA LYS A 53 9.41 -14.10 -3.82
C LYS A 53 9.59 -13.13 -2.65
N LYS A 54 9.40 -11.82 -2.85
CA LYS A 54 9.43 -10.81 -1.77
C LYS A 54 8.24 -10.96 -0.82
N CYS A 55 7.10 -11.41 -1.32
CA CYS A 55 5.86 -11.59 -0.58
C CYS A 55 5.86 -12.91 0.21
N GLN A 56 6.58 -13.93 -0.25
CA GLN A 56 6.61 -15.28 0.34
C GLN A 56 7.16 -15.35 1.77
N ALA A 57 7.90 -14.33 2.21
CA ALA A 57 8.35 -14.21 3.59
C ALA A 57 7.16 -14.10 4.56
N CYS A 58 6.09 -13.42 4.15
CA CYS A 58 4.93 -13.17 4.99
C CYS A 58 3.69 -13.93 4.52
N HIS A 59 3.64 -14.35 3.26
CA HIS A 59 2.45 -14.94 2.65
C HIS A 59 2.70 -16.33 2.06
N SER A 60 1.63 -17.09 1.94
CA SER A 60 1.55 -18.24 1.05
C SER A 60 0.91 -17.80 -0.28
N GLY A 61 1.21 -18.51 -1.36
CA GLY A 61 0.57 -18.38 -2.66
C GLY A 61 0.19 -19.74 -3.23
N GLU A 62 -0.04 -20.72 -2.36
CA GLU A 62 -0.41 -22.09 -2.69
C GLU A 62 -1.88 -22.28 -2.34
N LYS A 63 -2.60 -23.04 -3.17
CA LYS A 63 -4.03 -23.29 -2.93
C LYS A 63 -4.26 -23.97 -1.57
N GLY A 64 -4.89 -23.25 -0.65
CA GLY A 64 -5.13 -23.75 0.71
C GLY A 64 -3.86 -23.79 1.57
N GLY A 65 -2.87 -22.96 1.23
CA GLY A 65 -1.64 -22.84 2.00
C GLY A 65 -1.86 -22.16 3.36
N PRO A 66 -0.83 -22.15 4.22
CA PRO A 66 -0.96 -21.65 5.59
C PRO A 66 -1.05 -20.12 5.65
N ASN A 67 -1.85 -19.64 6.58
CA ASN A 67 -1.72 -18.29 7.12
C ASN A 67 -0.39 -18.17 7.88
N LYS A 68 0.44 -17.19 7.51
CA LYS A 68 1.74 -16.92 8.14
C LYS A 68 1.64 -15.59 8.89
N VAL A 69 2.60 -14.68 8.67
CA VAL A 69 2.54 -13.29 9.14
C VAL A 69 1.38 -12.55 8.46
N GLY A 70 1.11 -12.88 7.20
CA GLY A 70 -0.07 -12.46 6.44
C GLY A 70 -0.92 -13.66 5.99
N PRO A 71 -2.13 -13.39 5.46
CA PRO A 71 -3.04 -14.44 4.97
C PRO A 71 -2.50 -15.11 3.71
N ASP A 72 -3.03 -16.29 3.36
CA ASP A 72 -2.77 -16.90 2.06
C ASP A 72 -3.34 -16.02 0.90
N LEU A 73 -2.55 -15.88 -0.16
CA LEU A 73 -2.84 -15.01 -1.30
C LEU A 73 -3.35 -15.78 -2.52
N TRP A 74 -3.57 -17.10 -2.41
CA TRP A 74 -4.19 -17.85 -3.49
C TRP A 74 -5.57 -17.26 -3.80
N ASP A 75 -5.83 -17.02 -5.08
CA ASP A 75 -7.10 -16.49 -5.58
C ASP A 75 -7.54 -15.19 -4.87
N ILE A 76 -6.58 -14.26 -4.70
CA ILE A 76 -6.87 -12.98 -4.03
C ILE A 76 -7.59 -11.97 -4.94
N VAL A 77 -7.42 -12.06 -6.25
CA VAL A 77 -8.05 -11.09 -7.17
C VAL A 77 -9.57 -11.20 -7.05
N ASP A 78 -10.22 -10.05 -6.85
CA ASP A 78 -11.67 -9.93 -6.62
C ASP A 78 -12.19 -10.63 -5.35
N ARG A 79 -11.30 -11.06 -4.45
CA ARG A 79 -11.73 -11.55 -3.12
C ARG A 79 -12.13 -10.38 -2.23
N PRO A 80 -13.20 -10.50 -1.41
CA PRO A 80 -13.51 -9.51 -0.38
C PRO A 80 -12.31 -9.23 0.53
N VAL A 81 -12.08 -7.96 0.80
CA VAL A 81 -10.97 -7.51 1.65
C VAL A 81 -11.21 -8.00 3.08
N ALA A 82 -10.15 -8.45 3.75
CA ALA A 82 -10.19 -8.85 5.16
C ALA A 82 -11.04 -10.10 5.50
N GLU A 83 -11.37 -10.93 4.51
CA GLU A 83 -12.26 -12.09 4.67
C GLU A 83 -11.57 -13.46 4.54
N HIS A 84 -10.23 -13.53 4.45
CA HIS A 84 -9.58 -14.85 4.41
C HIS A 84 -9.72 -15.56 5.75
N GLU A 85 -10.30 -16.75 5.71
CA GLU A 85 -10.64 -17.52 6.90
C GLU A 85 -9.41 -17.81 7.79
N GLY A 86 -9.63 -17.77 9.10
CA GLY A 86 -8.59 -18.10 10.08
C GLY A 86 -7.45 -17.10 10.18
N PHE A 87 -7.50 -15.94 9.51
CA PHE A 87 -6.51 -14.87 9.67
C PHE A 87 -7.04 -13.70 10.51
N ALA A 88 -6.20 -13.19 11.42
CA ALA A 88 -6.53 -12.03 12.25
C ALA A 88 -6.06 -10.73 11.59
N TYR A 89 -6.98 -10.00 10.97
CA TYR A 89 -6.70 -8.71 10.33
C TYR A 89 -6.58 -7.55 11.32
N SER A 90 -5.73 -6.56 10.97
CA SER A 90 -5.63 -5.27 11.66
C SER A 90 -6.95 -4.47 11.56
N SER A 91 -7.23 -3.63 12.54
CA SER A 91 -8.44 -2.77 12.55
C SER A 91 -8.57 -1.96 11.26
N GLY A 92 -7.49 -1.31 10.81
CA GLY A 92 -7.53 -0.50 9.58
C GLY A 92 -7.91 -1.27 8.32
N MET A 93 -7.58 -2.57 8.27
CA MET A 93 -7.94 -3.43 7.12
C MET A 93 -9.40 -3.86 7.19
N LYS A 94 -9.93 -4.11 8.40
CA LYS A 94 -11.35 -4.39 8.61
C LYS A 94 -12.21 -3.17 8.30
N ASP A 95 -11.77 -1.99 8.71
CA ASP A 95 -12.47 -0.73 8.40
C ASP A 95 -12.47 -0.47 6.89
N PHE A 96 -11.34 -0.73 6.22
CA PHE A 96 -11.23 -0.61 4.76
C PHE A 96 -12.14 -1.59 4.02
N SER A 97 -12.40 -2.78 4.55
CA SER A 97 -13.28 -3.74 3.88
C SER A 97 -14.74 -3.30 3.80
N LYS A 98 -15.16 -2.34 4.62
CA LYS A 98 -16.56 -1.89 4.74
C LYS A 98 -17.53 -3.06 4.96
N GLY A 99 -17.12 -4.05 5.76
CA GLY A 99 -17.93 -5.24 6.00
C GLY A 99 -18.00 -6.21 4.83
N GLY A 100 -16.97 -6.23 3.97
CA GLY A 100 -16.85 -7.14 2.83
C GLY A 100 -17.36 -6.56 1.52
N GLU A 101 -17.78 -5.30 1.49
CA GLU A 101 -18.18 -4.61 0.25
C GLU A 101 -16.97 -4.25 -0.63
N GLU A 102 -15.82 -3.99 -0.02
CA GLU A 102 -14.60 -3.69 -0.75
C GLU A 102 -13.90 -4.99 -1.19
N HIS A 103 -13.43 -5.00 -2.44
CA HIS A 103 -12.83 -6.18 -3.08
C HIS A 103 -11.39 -5.88 -3.52
N TRP A 104 -10.56 -6.91 -3.59
CA TRP A 104 -9.20 -6.82 -4.13
C TRP A 104 -9.21 -6.75 -5.67
N THR A 105 -9.73 -5.65 -6.21
CA THR A 105 -9.61 -5.30 -7.63
C THR A 105 -8.15 -5.04 -7.99
N TYR A 106 -7.82 -5.01 -9.29
CA TYR A 106 -6.47 -4.69 -9.74
C TYR A 106 -6.03 -3.29 -9.29
N GLU A 107 -6.95 -2.32 -9.27
CA GLU A 107 -6.71 -0.97 -8.80
C GLU A 107 -6.39 -0.96 -7.31
N ASN A 108 -7.22 -1.61 -6.48
CA ASN A 108 -7.00 -1.67 -5.04
C ASN A 108 -5.72 -2.44 -4.69
N LEU A 109 -5.44 -3.54 -5.39
CA LEU A 109 -4.19 -4.27 -5.24
C LEU A 109 -2.99 -3.40 -5.59
N ASN A 110 -3.02 -2.71 -6.74
CA ASN A 110 -1.93 -1.84 -7.17
C ASN A 110 -1.65 -0.71 -6.18
N HIS A 111 -2.69 0.00 -5.72
CA HIS A 111 -2.53 1.06 -4.72
C HIS A 111 -2.01 0.52 -3.39
N PHE A 112 -2.56 -0.62 -2.95
CA PHE A 112 -2.17 -1.21 -1.68
C PHE A 112 -0.72 -1.68 -1.68
N ILE A 113 -0.28 -2.44 -2.69
CA ILE A 113 1.11 -2.95 -2.74
C ILE A 113 2.13 -1.83 -3.00
N THR A 114 1.72 -0.73 -3.64
CA THR A 114 2.59 0.43 -3.89
C THR A 114 2.91 1.18 -2.60
N SER A 115 1.93 1.34 -1.70
CA SER A 115 2.14 2.00 -0.41
C SER A 115 1.09 1.59 0.63
N PRO A 116 1.25 0.42 1.29
CA PRO A 116 0.21 -0.17 2.11
C PRO A 116 -0.27 0.75 3.23
N LYS A 117 0.67 1.35 3.96
CA LYS A 117 0.41 2.24 5.10
C LYS A 117 -0.19 3.58 4.70
N LYS A 118 0.02 4.03 3.45
CA LYS A 118 -0.62 5.26 2.93
C LYS A 118 -2.03 4.97 2.44
N PHE A 119 -2.23 3.83 1.79
CA PHE A 119 -3.54 3.46 1.23
C PHE A 119 -4.52 3.01 2.33
N VAL A 120 -4.08 2.12 3.22
CA VAL A 120 -4.88 1.62 4.35
C VAL A 120 -4.21 2.03 5.66
N LYS A 121 -4.71 3.10 6.26
CA LYS A 121 -4.21 3.59 7.56
C LYS A 121 -4.42 2.51 8.63
N GLY A 122 -3.36 2.16 9.34
CA GLY A 122 -3.42 1.14 10.40
C GLY A 122 -3.34 -0.30 9.90
N THR A 123 -2.97 -0.53 8.63
CA THR A 123 -2.62 -1.87 8.16
C THR A 123 -1.40 -2.44 8.90
N ALA A 124 -1.40 -3.75 9.14
CA ALA A 124 -0.25 -4.48 9.68
C ALA A 124 0.82 -4.81 8.64
N MET A 125 0.54 -4.63 7.34
CA MET A 125 1.51 -4.88 6.27
C MET A 125 2.51 -3.71 6.17
N GLY A 126 3.80 -3.99 6.31
CA GLY A 126 4.80 -2.98 6.64
C GLY A 126 6.06 -2.96 5.82
#